data_AF-A0A7J2INM9-F1
#
_entry.id   AF-A0A7J2INM9-F1
#
_cell.length_a   1.000
_cell.length_b   1.000
_cell.length_c   1.000
_cell.angle_alpha   90.00
_cell.angle_beta   90.00
_cell.angle_gamma   90.00
#
_symmetry.space_group_name_H-M   'P 1'
#
loop_
_entity.id
_entity.type
_entity.pdbx_description
1 polymer ?
#
loop_
_entity_poly.entity_id
_entity_poly.type
_entity_poly.pdbx_seq_one_letter_code
_entity_poly.pdbx_strand_id
1 'polypeptide(L)'
;MPFPRRTNWSTLINLVLKLPPHRDVKVWKWEVPHPLESGFKKSIGDPFGQKADYRLILRDGRSIHVREYDKFYRVHWDKMDPRANPIAHLAKDAPHWLLALALVTLGIIGRLWQIRSKD
;
A
#
# COMPACT_ATOMS: atom_id res chain seq x y z
N MET A 1 -20.23 29.31 3.23
CA MET A 1 -19.84 27.89 3.38
C MET A 1 -18.65 27.83 4.32
N PRO A 2 -18.68 27.15 5.47
CA PRO A 2 -17.48 27.04 6.30
C PRO A 2 -16.58 25.98 5.66
N PHE A 3 -15.47 26.41 5.06
CA PHE A 3 -14.45 25.49 4.57
C PHE A 3 -13.89 24.67 5.76
N PRO A 4 -13.68 23.35 5.66
CA PRO A 4 -13.18 22.55 6.78
C PRO A 4 -11.74 22.93 7.14
N ARG A 5 -11.36 22.75 8.41
CA ARG A 5 -9.99 22.94 8.92
C ARG A 5 -8.98 22.23 8.00
N ARG A 6 -8.10 22.99 7.34
CA ARG A 6 -6.89 22.43 6.74
C ARG A 6 -6.12 21.67 7.82
N THR A 7 -5.70 20.45 7.51
CA THR A 7 -4.82 19.65 8.36
C THR A 7 -3.49 19.42 7.64
N ASN A 8 -2.55 18.75 8.30
CA ASN A 8 -1.26 18.39 7.73
C ASN A 8 -1.02 16.88 7.83
N TRP A 9 -0.07 16.39 7.05
CA TRP A 9 0.25 14.97 7.06
C TRP A 9 0.69 14.47 8.43
N SER A 10 1.43 15.25 9.22
CA SER A 10 1.83 14.84 10.57
C SER A 10 0.63 14.52 11.47
N THR A 11 -0.41 15.35 11.43
CA THR A 11 -1.65 15.15 12.18
C THR A 11 -2.41 13.92 11.68
N LEU A 12 -2.55 13.79 10.36
CA LEU A 12 -3.23 12.65 9.75
C LEU A 12 -2.50 11.33 10.02
N ILE A 13 -1.17 11.32 9.94
CA ILE A 13 -0.33 10.15 10.23
C ILE A 13 -0.50 9.73 11.70
N ASN A 14 -0.47 10.68 12.64
CA ASN A 14 -0.72 10.39 14.06
C ASN A 14 -2.10 9.79 14.32
N LEU A 15 -3.12 10.17 13.54
CA LEU A 15 -4.45 9.57 13.60
C LEU A 15 -4.46 8.16 13.00
N VAL A 16 -3.92 8.01 11.78
CA VAL A 16 -3.90 6.75 11.04
C VAL A 16 -3.14 5.67 11.80
N LEU A 17 -2.02 6.00 12.45
CA LEU A 17 -1.23 5.05 13.24
C LEU A 17 -1.92 4.55 14.51
N LYS A 18 -3.00 5.21 14.97
CA LYS A 18 -3.83 4.73 16.10
C LYS A 18 -4.88 3.70 15.65
N LEU A 19 -5.11 3.57 14.35
CA LEU A 19 -6.02 2.57 13.79
C LEU A 19 -5.28 1.24 13.59
N PRO A 20 -6.02 0.12 13.50
CA PRO A 20 -5.44 -1.14 13.01
C PRO A 20 -4.73 -0.94 11.65
N PRO A 21 -3.67 -1.72 11.36
CA PRO A 21 -3.00 -1.68 10.06
C PRO A 21 -4.00 -1.93 8.93
N HIS A 22 -3.71 -1.38 7.76
CA HIS A 22 -4.54 -1.48 6.54
C HIS A 22 -5.94 -0.84 6.63
N ARG A 23 -6.32 -0.26 7.77
CA ARG A 23 -7.58 0.48 7.89
C ARG A 23 -7.48 1.82 7.19
N ASP A 24 -8.25 1.96 6.11
CA ASP A 24 -8.33 3.20 5.34
C ASP A 24 -9.01 4.33 6.12
N VAL A 25 -8.40 5.52 6.04
CA VAL A 25 -9.00 6.81 6.31
C VAL A 25 -9.17 7.55 4.99
N LYS A 26 -10.38 8.04 4.71
CA LYS A 26 -10.64 8.92 3.57
C LYS A 26 -10.35 10.36 3.97
N VAL A 27 -9.57 11.06 3.16
CA VAL A 27 -9.26 12.49 3.32
C VAL A 27 -9.42 13.19 1.97
N TRP A 28 -10.08 14.34 1.94
CA TRP A 28 -10.25 15.09 0.71
C TRP A 28 -8.97 15.83 0.32
N LYS A 29 -8.72 15.99 -0.98
CA LYS A 29 -7.48 16.62 -1.48
C LYS A 29 -7.28 18.07 -1.02
N TRP A 30 -8.37 18.78 -0.71
CA TRP A 30 -8.29 20.16 -0.21
C TRP A 30 -7.97 20.25 1.29
N GLU A 31 -8.00 19.13 2.02
CA GLU A 31 -7.74 19.11 3.47
C GLU A 31 -6.26 18.98 3.80
N VAL A 32 -5.43 18.47 2.87
CA VAL A 32 -4.00 18.20 3.06
C VAL A 32 -3.20 18.63 1.82
N PRO A 33 -1.92 19.03 1.96
CA PRO A 33 -1.05 19.27 0.81
C PRO A 33 -0.82 17.98 0.02
N HIS A 34 -0.32 18.10 -1.21
CA HIS A 34 -0.05 16.93 -2.04
C HIS A 34 1.00 16.02 -1.38
N PRO A 35 0.88 14.67 -1.43
CA PRO A 35 1.81 13.78 -0.73
C PRO A 35 3.29 14.03 -1.03
N LEU A 36 3.63 14.31 -2.30
CA LEU A 36 5.02 14.59 -2.71
C LEU A 36 5.62 15.83 -2.04
N GLU A 37 4.80 16.84 -1.75
CA GLU A 37 5.22 18.06 -1.05
C GLU A 37 5.52 17.78 0.43
N SER A 38 5.11 16.61 0.94
CA SER A 38 5.24 16.19 2.33
C SER A 38 6.17 15.00 2.52
N GLY A 39 7.06 14.76 1.56
CA GLY A 39 8.12 13.75 1.64
C GLY A 39 7.69 12.32 1.29
N PHE A 40 6.45 12.11 0.85
CA PHE A 40 6.06 10.82 0.28
C PHE A 40 6.77 10.61 -1.06
N LYS A 41 6.96 9.35 -1.44
CA LYS A 41 7.47 8.97 -2.77
C LYS A 41 6.41 8.18 -3.52
N LYS A 42 6.36 8.31 -4.84
CA LYS A 42 5.52 7.44 -5.69
C LYS A 42 5.85 5.96 -5.44
N SER A 43 4.81 5.14 -5.49
CA SER A 43 4.89 3.69 -5.37
C SER A 43 3.87 3.03 -6.31
N ILE A 44 3.84 1.69 -6.29
CA ILE A 44 2.81 0.89 -6.93
C ILE A 44 2.16 0.06 -5.83
N GLY A 45 0.84 0.18 -5.69
CA GLY A 45 0.03 -0.65 -4.81
C GLY A 45 -0.86 -1.61 -5.60
N ASP A 46 -1.68 -2.36 -4.88
CA ASP A 46 -2.71 -3.20 -5.49
C ASP A 46 -3.71 -2.35 -6.31
N PRO A 47 -4.12 -2.80 -7.50
CA PRO A 47 -5.00 -2.02 -8.38
C PRO A 47 -6.43 -2.00 -7.85
N PHE A 48 -6.81 -0.92 -7.16
CA PHE A 48 -8.15 -0.65 -6.64
C PHE A 48 -8.85 0.52 -7.35
N GLY A 49 -8.37 0.90 -8.54
CA GLY A 49 -8.90 2.03 -9.31
C GLY A 49 -8.36 3.40 -8.87
N GLN A 50 -7.32 3.43 -8.04
CA GLN A 50 -6.56 4.64 -7.76
C GLN A 50 -5.75 5.10 -8.99
N LYS A 51 -5.51 6.41 -9.08
CA LYS A 51 -4.68 7.06 -10.10
C LYS A 51 -3.19 6.95 -9.84
N ALA A 52 -2.82 6.92 -8.57
CA ALA A 52 -1.43 6.86 -8.13
C ALA A 52 -1.36 6.33 -6.69
N ASP A 53 -0.21 5.77 -6.34
CA ASP A 53 0.13 5.39 -4.98
C ASP A 53 1.34 6.18 -4.50
N TYR A 54 1.34 6.52 -3.21
CA TYR A 54 2.46 7.17 -2.56
C TYR A 54 2.75 6.51 -1.21
N ARG A 55 4.03 6.42 -0.83
CA ARG A 55 4.47 5.84 0.43
C ARG A 55 5.49 6.71 1.16
N LEU A 56 5.31 6.85 2.46
CA LEU A 56 6.28 7.42 3.39
C LEU A 56 6.78 6.32 4.35
N ILE A 57 8.09 6.05 4.36
CA ILE A 57 8.71 5.11 5.30
C ILE A 57 8.86 5.81 6.66
N LEU A 58 8.48 5.11 7.73
CA LEU A 58 8.71 5.51 9.11
C LEU A 58 10.03 4.93 9.62
N ARG A 59 10.59 5.52 10.68
CA ARG A 59 11.91 5.13 11.22
C ARG A 59 12.01 3.67 11.65
N ASP A 60 10.88 3.05 12.01
CA ASP A 60 10.80 1.65 12.44
C ASP A 60 10.47 0.68 11.31
N GLY A 61 10.50 1.14 10.06
CA GLY A 61 10.27 0.32 8.88
C GLY A 61 8.81 0.15 8.48
N ARG A 62 7.85 0.64 9.29
CA ARG A 62 6.44 0.78 8.86
C ARG A 62 6.32 1.79 7.72
N SER A 63 5.18 1.80 7.03
CA SER A 63 4.92 2.86 6.04
C SER A 63 3.51 3.39 6.11
N ILE A 64 3.37 4.66 5.73
CA ILE A 64 2.08 5.27 5.42
C ILE A 64 1.87 5.14 3.92
N HIS A 65 0.78 4.49 3.54
CA HIS A 65 0.41 4.27 2.15
C HIS A 65 -0.81 5.12 1.80
N VAL A 66 -0.71 5.84 0.69
CA VAL A 66 -1.70 6.79 0.19
C VAL A 66 -2.11 6.38 -1.21
N ARG A 67 -3.38 6.07 -1.39
CA ARG A 67 -4.02 5.85 -2.69
C ARG A 67 -4.73 7.12 -3.15
N GLU A 68 -4.36 7.64 -4.31
CA GLU A 68 -4.95 8.84 -4.89
C GLU A 68 -6.14 8.52 -5.79
N TYR A 69 -7.28 9.14 -5.51
CA TYR A 69 -8.46 9.15 -6.37
C TYR A 69 -8.72 10.57 -6.87
N ASP A 70 -9.77 10.79 -7.68
CA ASP A 70 -10.05 12.11 -8.26
C ASP A 70 -10.11 13.24 -7.24
N LYS A 71 -10.91 13.06 -6.19
CA LYS A 71 -11.24 14.11 -5.23
C LYS A 71 -10.65 13.87 -3.83
N PHE A 72 -10.17 12.67 -3.54
CA PHE A 72 -9.76 12.25 -2.21
C PHE A 72 -8.56 11.31 -2.26
N TYR A 73 -7.93 11.13 -1.10
CA TYR A 73 -6.99 10.07 -0.84
C TYR A 73 -7.62 9.02 0.10
N ARG A 74 -7.17 7.77 -0.03
CA ARG A 74 -7.30 6.77 1.04
C ARG A 74 -5.93 6.54 1.66
N VAL A 75 -5.86 6.64 2.98
CA VAL A 75 -4.61 6.58 3.72
C VAL A 75 -4.70 5.47 4.76
N HIS A 76 -3.74 4.57 4.78
CA HIS A 76 -3.57 3.57 5.84
C HIS A 76 -2.07 3.42 6.14
N TRP A 77 -1.75 2.52 7.07
CA TRP A 77 -0.38 2.14 7.34
C TRP A 77 -0.16 0.64 7.18
N ASP A 78 1.03 0.29 6.69
CA ASP A 78 1.51 -1.07 6.50
C ASP A 78 2.53 -1.41 7.59
N LYS A 79 2.56 -2.68 8.01
CA LYS A 79 3.47 -3.18 9.04
C LYS A 79 4.92 -3.12 8.59
N MET A 80 5.20 -3.31 7.30
CA MET A 80 6.52 -3.15 6.70
C MET A 80 6.42 -2.45 5.35
N ASP A 81 7.29 -1.46 5.10
CA ASP A 81 7.47 -0.91 3.75
C ASP A 81 8.17 -1.94 2.84
N PRO A 82 7.71 -2.14 1.60
CA PRO A 82 8.36 -3.05 0.65
C PRO A 82 9.81 -2.67 0.34
N ARG A 83 10.18 -1.39 0.46
CA ARG A 83 11.57 -0.91 0.27
C ARG A 83 12.45 -1.15 1.48
N ALA A 84 11.87 -1.34 2.67
CA ALA A 84 12.59 -1.63 3.89
C ALA A 84 12.78 -3.15 4.08
N ASN A 85 11.72 -3.94 3.90
CA ASN A 85 11.78 -5.40 3.96
C ASN A 85 10.71 -6.04 3.05
N PRO A 86 11.03 -6.38 1.80
CA PRO A 86 10.05 -6.89 0.84
C PRO A 86 9.48 -8.24 1.23
N ILE A 87 10.27 -9.13 1.85
CA ILE A 87 9.81 -10.45 2.30
C ILE A 87 8.79 -10.30 3.43
N ALA A 88 9.11 -9.49 4.43
CA ALA A 88 8.20 -9.25 5.55
C ALA A 88 6.94 -8.49 5.11
N HIS A 89 7.05 -7.58 4.13
CA HIS A 89 5.89 -6.91 3.52
C HIS A 89 4.95 -7.92 2.86
N LEU A 90 5.47 -8.80 2.00
CA LEU A 90 4.67 -9.85 1.37
C LEU A 90 3.97 -10.75 2.41
N ALA A 91 4.66 -11.14 3.48
CA ALA A 91 4.07 -11.99 4.51
C ALA A 91 3.01 -11.29 5.37
N LYS A 92 3.19 -10.00 5.69
CA LYS A 92 2.39 -9.30 6.71
C LYS A 92 1.34 -8.35 6.15
N ASP A 93 1.58 -7.80 4.97
CA ASP A 93 0.77 -6.74 4.36
C ASP A 93 0.20 -7.13 2.99
N ALA A 94 0.84 -8.08 2.29
CA ALA A 94 0.46 -8.51 0.95
C ALA A 94 0.41 -10.05 0.76
N PRO A 95 -0.18 -10.83 1.69
CA PRO A 95 -0.12 -12.30 1.65
C PRO A 95 -0.85 -12.91 0.45
N HIS A 96 -1.80 -12.20 -0.16
CA HIS A 96 -2.46 -12.64 -1.39
C HIS A 96 -1.48 -12.77 -2.56
N TRP A 97 -0.44 -11.92 -2.62
CA TRP A 97 0.61 -12.07 -3.62
C TRP A 97 1.44 -13.33 -3.38
N LEU A 98 1.74 -13.69 -2.13
CA LEU A 98 2.42 -14.96 -1.83
C LEU A 98 1.61 -16.16 -2.32
N LEU A 99 0.30 -16.16 -2.07
CA LEU A 99 -0.59 -17.21 -2.56
C LEU A 99 -0.62 -17.26 -4.09
N ALA A 100 -0.72 -16.10 -4.76
CA ALA A 100 -0.70 -16.02 -6.21
C ALA A 100 0.60 -16.59 -6.80
N LEU A 101 1.76 -16.22 -6.25
CA LEU A 101 3.05 -16.78 -6.65
C LEU A 101 3.06 -18.31 -6.47
N ALA A 102 2.62 -18.80 -5.31
CA ALA A 102 2.61 -20.24 -5.03
C ALA A 102 1.75 -21.02 -6.05
N LEU A 103 0.55 -20.52 -6.37
CA LEU A 103 -0.34 -21.17 -7.34
C LEU A 103 0.26 -21.18 -8.76
N VAL A 104 0.88 -20.08 -9.19
CA VAL A 104 1.57 -20.01 -10.49
C VAL A 104 2.73 -20.99 -10.54
N THR A 105 3.57 -21.03 -9.50
CA THR A 105 4.71 -21.96 -9.43
C THR A 105 4.26 -23.41 -9.48
N LEU A 106 3.22 -23.79 -8.72
CA LEU A 106 2.67 -25.15 -8.76
C LEU A 106 2.11 -25.51 -10.14
N GLY A 107 1.44 -24.57 -10.81
CA GLY A 107 0.95 -24.77 -12.17
C GLY A 107 2.08 -25.02 -13.18
N ILE A 108 3.17 -24.25 -13.09
CA ILE A 108 4.36 -24.44 -13.95
C ILE A 108 5.01 -25.80 -13.68
N ILE A 109 5.21 -26.17 -12.41
CA ILE A 109 5.80 -27.46 -12.04
C ILE A 109 4.94 -28.61 -12.55
N GLY A 110 3.62 -28.55 -12.33
CA GLY A 110 2.69 -29.57 -12.82
C GLY A 110 2.74 -29.70 -14.35
N ARG A 111 2.85 -28.58 -15.08
CA ARG A 111 2.99 -28.59 -16.53
C ARG A 111 4.29 -29.23 -17.00
N LEU A 112 5.41 -28.91 -16.36
CA LEU A 112 6.71 -29.51 -16.68
C LEU A 112 6.72 -31.02 -16.40
N TRP A 113 6.11 -31.46 -15.30
CA TRP A 113 5.98 -32.88 -14.97
C TRP A 113 5.13 -33.62 -16.00
N GLN A 114 4.02 -33.04 -16.47
CA GLN A 114 3.16 -33.62 -17.51
C GLN A 114 3.87 -33.74 -18.87
N ILE A 115 4.77 -32.82 -19.22
CA ILE A 115 5.55 -32.90 -20.45
C ILE A 115 6.54 -34.07 -20.33
N ARG A 116 7.32 -34.09 -19.24
CA ARG A 116 8.32 -35.15 -19.00
C ARG A 116 7.71 -36.55 -18.92
N SER A 117 6.48 -36.70 -18.44
CA SER A 117 5.83 -38.03 -18.31
C SER A 117 5.22 -38.54 -19.62
N LYS A 118 5.24 -37.73 -20.69
CA LYS A 118 4.79 -38.12 -22.03
C LYS A 118 5.94 -38.51 -22.96
N ASP A 119 7.18 -38.24 -22.55
CA ASP A 119 8.42 -38.66 -23.20
C ASP A 119 8.93 -39.97 -22.58
#